data_AF-W7QPI6-F1
#
_entry.id   AF-W7QPI6-F1
#
_cell.length_a   1.000
_cell.length_b   1.000
_cell.length_c   1.000
_cell.angle_alpha   90.00
_cell.angle_beta   90.00
_cell.angle_gamma   90.00
#
_symmetry.space_group_name_H-M   'P 1'
#
loop_
_entity.id
_entity.type
_entity.pdbx_description
1 polymer ?
#
loop_
_entity_poly.entity_id
_entity_poly.type
_entity_poly.pdbx_seq_one_letter_code
_entity_poly.pdbx_strand_id
1 'polypeptide(L)' 'MLALSIVSPWGNKIVDQTKQLEIRSWRPDKLPMLNVALVQNNIWLNTPGQEDPAGQVVAIIDITNCRPWVKEDCARLGCD' A
#
# COMPACT_ATOMS: atom_id res chain seq x y z
N MET A 1 -13.68 9.36 -0.59
CA MET A 1 -12.34 8.97 -1.06
C MET A 1 -11.90 7.75 -0.25
N LEU A 2 -11.32 6.73 -0.88
CA LEU A 2 -10.81 5.54 -0.19
C LEU A 2 -9.37 5.79 0.27
N ALA A 3 -8.91 5.08 1.30
CA ALA A 3 -7.54 5.18 1.79
C ALA A 3 -6.94 3.79 2.04
N LEU A 4 -5.64 3.66 1.82
CA LEU A 4 -4.85 2.47 2.11
C LEU A 4 -3.67 2.86 2.99
N SER A 5 -3.61 2.30 4.20
CA SER A 5 -2.51 2.50 5.14
C SER A 5 -1.35 1.57 4.81
N ILE A 6 -0.13 2.10 4.72
CA ILE A 6 1.13 1.38 4.52
C ILE A 6 2.15 1.82 5.57
N VAL A 7 3.07 0.94 5.96
CA VAL A 7 4.17 1.32 6.87
C VAL A 7 5.34 1.90 6.10
N SER A 8 6.03 2.88 6.69
CA SER A 8 7.29 3.43 6.21
C SER A 8 8.34 2.30 6.05
N PRO A 9 9.16 2.31 4.98
CA PRO A 9 9.31 3.35 3.96
C PRO A 9 8.55 3.07 2.66
N TRP A 10 7.61 2.12 2.67
CA TRP A 10 7.09 1.51 1.44
C TRP A 10 6.20 2.45 0.61
N GLY A 11 5.53 3.41 1.24
CA GLY A 11 4.77 4.44 0.54
C GLY A 11 5.68 5.32 -0.33
N ASN A 12 6.81 5.74 0.22
CA ASN A 12 7.82 6.49 -0.53
C ASN A 12 8.41 5.66 -1.69
N LYS A 13 8.68 4.36 -1.47
CA LYS A 13 9.15 3.48 -2.57
C LYS A 13 8.13 3.38 -3.73
N ILE A 14 6.82 3.45 -3.42
CA ILE A 14 5.76 3.50 -4.45
C ILE A 14 5.78 4.84 -5.17
N VAL A 15 5.91 5.96 -4.45
CA VAL A 15 6.05 7.31 -5.04
C VAL A 15 7.27 7.38 -5.97
N ASP A 16 8.40 6.82 -5.54
CA ASP A 16 9.65 6.77 -6.30
C ASP A 16 9.61 5.74 -7.44
N GLN A 17 8.48 5.03 -7.63
CA GLN A 17 8.28 3.98 -8.64
C GLN A 17 9.24 2.79 -8.54
N THR A 18 10.00 2.69 -7.44
CA THR A 18 10.91 1.58 -7.14
C THR A 18 10.18 0.36 -6.60
N LYS A 19 8.96 0.55 -6.08
CA LYS A 19 8.00 -0.49 -5.73
C LYS A 19 6.70 -0.29 -6.49
N GLN A 20 6.27 -1.31 -7.22
CA GLN A 20 5.02 -1.26 -7.99
C GLN A 20 4.00 -2.32 -7.56
N LEU A 21 4.37 -3.16 -6.59
CA LEU A 21 3.50 -4.20 -6.04
C LEU A 21 3.28 -4.00 -4.56
N GLU A 22 2.01 -3.97 -4.17
CA GLU A 22 1.58 -4.02 -2.77
C GLU A 22 1.05 -5.40 -2.43
N ILE A 23 1.50 -5.97 -1.30
CA ILE A 23 1.15 -7.34 -0.87
C ILE A 23 0.33 -7.25 0.42
N ARG A 24 -0.84 -7.90 0.43
CA ARG A 24 -1.73 -7.96 1.59
C ARG A 24 -2.27 -9.38 1.77
N SER A 25 -2.65 -9.71 2.99
CA SER A 25 -3.35 -10.95 3.34
C SER A 25 -4.82 -10.98 2.90
N TRP A 26 -5.31 -9.86 2.36
CA TRP A 26 -6.66 -9.68 1.85
C TRP A 26 -6.62 -9.13 0.42
N ARG A 27 -7.76 -9.22 -0.28
CA ARG A 27 -7.95 -8.64 -1.61
C ARG A 27 -9.15 -7.68 -1.60
N PRO A 28 -9.16 -6.62 -2.42
CA PRO A 28 -10.33 -5.76 -2.55
C PRO A 28 -11.57 -6.52 -3.05
N ASP A 29 -12.75 -6.12 -2.58
CA ASP A 29 -14.03 -6.68 -3.06
C ASP A 29 -14.36 -6.26 -4.50
N LYS A 30 -13.87 -5.08 -4.93
CA LYS A 30 -14.10 -4.51 -6.26
C LYS A 30 -12.82 -3.92 -6.82
N LEU A 31 -12.65 -4.06 -8.13
CA LEU A 31 -11.57 -3.46 -8.92
C LEU A 31 -12.16 -2.84 -10.20
N PRO A 32 -11.57 -1.74 -10.73
CA PRO A 32 -10.46 -1.00 -10.14
C PRO A 32 -10.91 -0.17 -8.93
N MET A 33 -10.03 0.04 -7.96
CA MET A 33 -10.20 1.06 -6.93
C MET A 33 -9.48 2.33 -7.40
N LEU A 34 -10.23 3.36 -7.75
CA LEU A 34 -9.69 4.61 -8.27
C LEU A 34 -9.56 5.67 -7.18
N ASN A 35 -8.57 6.54 -7.31
CA ASN A 35 -8.33 7.67 -6.41
C ASN A 35 -8.21 7.24 -4.92
N VAL A 36 -7.39 6.22 -4.66
CA VAL A 36 -7.11 5.74 -3.31
C VAL A 36 -5.96 6.57 -2.71
N ALA A 37 -6.19 7.22 -1.57
CA ALA A 37 -5.13 7.90 -0.83
C ALA A 37 -4.20 6.85 -0.19
N LEU A 38 -2.92 6.90 -0.53
CA LEU A 38 -1.90 6.08 0.12
C LEU A 38 -1.38 6.81 1.35
N VAL A 39 -1.67 6.27 2.53
CA VAL A 39 -1.29 6.87 3.82
C VAL A 39 -0.12 6.09 4.40
N GLN A 40 1.04 6.74 4.51
CA GLN A 40 2.22 6.14 5.12
C GLN A 40 2.27 6.44 6.62
N ASN A 41 2.41 5.40 7.43
CA ASN A 41 2.56 5.45 8.89
C ASN A 41 3.97 4.98 9.27
N ASN A 42 4.52 5.51 10.36
CA ASN A 42 5.76 5.07 10.99
C ASN A 42 5.58 3.81 11.84
N ILE A 43 4.34 3.46 12.20
CA ILE A 43 4.00 2.27 12.97
C ILE A 43 2.94 1.42 12.28
N TRP A 44 2.88 0.14 12.66
CA TRP A 44 1.78 -0.74 12.29
C TRP A 44 0.53 -0.42 13.13
N LEU A 45 -0.60 -0.27 12.46
CA LEU A 45 -1.91 -0.08 13.09
C LEU A 45 -2.61 -1.44 13.21
N ASN A 46 -2.33 -2.15 14.31
CA ASN A 46 -2.76 -3.52 14.51
C ASN A 46 -4.01 -3.64 15.37
N THR A 47 -4.37 -2.59 16.11
CA THR A 47 -5.54 -2.58 16.99
C THR A 47 -6.57 -1.56 16.51
N PRO A 48 -7.88 -1.85 16.70
CA PRO A 48 -8.93 -0.87 16.42
C PRO A 48 -8.71 0.42 17.21
N GLY A 49 -8.82 1.56 16.52
CA GLY A 49 -8.62 2.89 17.12
C GLY A 49 -7.14 3.28 17.31
N GLN A 50 -6.18 2.43 16.92
CA GLN A 50 -4.79 2.84 16.87
C GLN A 50 -4.58 3.81 15.72
N GLU A 51 -3.91 4.92 16.02
CA GLU A 51 -3.57 5.96 15.06
C GLU A 51 -2.07 6.21 15.10
N ASP A 52 -1.54 6.69 13.98
CA ASP A 52 -0.22 7.30 13.92
C ASP A 52 -0.39 8.81 13.71
N PRO A 53 -0.12 9.65 14.72
CA PRO A 53 -0.21 11.11 14.60
C PRO A 53 0.72 11.69 13.53
N ALA A 54 1.76 10.96 13.13
CA ALA A 54 2.69 11.35 12.08
C ALA A 54 2.35 10.71 10.71
N GLY A 55 1.21 10.03 10.58
CA GLY A 55 0.75 9.45 9.33
C GLY A 55 0.52 10.51 8.25
N GLN A 56 1.01 10.27 7.03
CA GLN A 56 0.96 11.24 5.93
C GLN A 56 0.38 10.62 4.66
N VAL A 57 -0.46 11.38 3.94
CA VAL A 57 -0.86 11.03 2.58
C VAL A 57 0.33 11.31 1.67
N VAL A 58 0.91 10.27 1.07
CA VAL A 58 2.10 10.37 0.22
C VAL A 58 1.76 10.30 -1.28
N ALA A 59 0.60 9.74 -1.63
CA ALA A 59 0.15 9.66 -3.02
C ALA A 59 -1.37 9.49 -3.12
N ILE A 60 -1.92 9.76 -4.31
CA ILE A 60 -3.21 9.23 -4.76
C ILE A 60 -2.89 8.20 -5.85
N ILE A 61 -3.37 6.97 -5.67
CA ILE A 61 -3.06 5.84 -6.56
C ILE A 61 -4.34 5.17 -7.07
N ASP A 62 -4.20 4.49 -8.19
CA ASP A 62 -5.22 3.57 -8.70
C ASP A 62 -4.76 2.13 -8.51
N ILE A 63 -5.62 1.28 -7.95
CA ILE A 63 -5.40 -0.16 -7.83
C ILE A 63 -6.22 -0.84 -8.91
N THR A 64 -5.55 -1.24 -9.99
CA THR A 64 -6.21 -1.73 -11.21
C THR A 64 -6.35 -3.25 -11.26
N ASN A 65 -5.50 -3.99 -10.54
CA ASN A 65 -5.48 -5.45 -10.56
C ASN A 65 -5.02 -6.04 -9.21
N CYS A 66 -5.45 -7.26 -8.91
CA CYS A 66 -5.02 -8.04 -7.75
C CYS A 66 -4.97 -9.53 -8.14
N ARG A 67 -3.88 -10.20 -7.75
CA ARG A 67 -3.71 -11.64 -7.96
C ARG A 67 -2.94 -12.26 -6.79
N PRO A 68 -2.98 -13.60 -6.62
CA PRO A 68 -2.10 -14.28 -5.67
C PRO A 68 -0.63 -13.90 -5.90
N TRP A 69 0.06 -13.57 -4.81
CA TRP A 69 1.48 -13.28 -4.80
C TRP A 69 2.28 -14.57 -4.98
N VAL A 70 3.35 -14.51 -5.76
CA VAL A 70 4.38 -15.56 -5.84
C VAL A 70 5.75 -14.95 -5.52
N LYS A 71 6.69 -15.76 -5.02
CA LYS A 71 7.97 -15.27 -4.50
C LYS A 71 8.78 -14.50 -5.54
N GLU A 72 8.67 -14.91 -6.80
CA GLU A 72 9.34 -14.29 -7.95
C GLU A 72 8.92 -12.83 -8.17
N ASP A 73 7.77 -12.43 -7.62
CA ASP A 73 7.30 -11.05 -7.74
C ASP A 73 8.17 -10.06 -6.98
N CYS A 74 8.77 -10.45 -5.85
CA CYS A 74 9.56 -9.51 -5.06
C CYS A 74 10.84 -9.08 -5.80
N ALA A 75 11.51 -10.03 -6.45
CA ALA A 75 12.71 -9.77 -7.23
C ALA A 75 12.47 -8.80 -8.40
N ARG A 76 11.24 -8.77 -8.95
CA ARG A 76 10.90 -7.96 -10.12
C ARG A 76 10.25 -6.62 -9.77
N LEU A 77 9.56 -6.52 -8.64
CA LEU A 77 8.65 -5.40 -8.34
C LEU A 77 9.02 -4.62 -7.06
N GLY A 78 10.23 -4.83 -6.54
CA GLY A 78 10.81 -4.00 -5.47
C GLY A 78 10.17 -4.22 -4.10
N CYS A 79 9.86 -5.48 -3.79
CA CYS A 79 9.29 -5.87 -2.48
C CYS A 79 10.33 -6.49 -1.53
N ASP A 80 11.61 -6.48 -1.92
CA ASP A 80 12.75 -6.88 -1.11
C ASP A 80 13.29 -5.71 -0.23
#